data_AF-A0A6I9Q0X4-F1
#
_entry.id   AF-A0A6I9Q0X4-F1
#
_cell.length_a   1.000
_cell.length_b   1.000
_cell.length_c   1.000
_cell.angle_alpha   90.00
_cell.angle_beta   90.00
_cell.angle_gamma   90.00
#
_symmetry.space_group_name_H-M   'P 1'
#
loop_
_entity.id
_entity.type
_entity.pdbx_description
1 polymer ?
#
loop_
_entity_poly.entity_id
_entity_poly.type
_entity_poly.pdbx_seq_one_letter_code
_entity_poly.pdbx_strand_id
1 'polypeptide(L)'
;MAAADFFINRDGLFIVEEEHKVRLVISKLGLDSLAPFNPKERIIEYMVGGGDSPLVSLSLRNFVQSVASRTPAPGGGSVSAAIAAMGAALACMVGQMSYGKRQFESLDGVMRQLIPPFHSAAAELLTMVDRDASAFSSYMVRNIVTLRCFYYTNNTPSAAT
;
A
#
# COMPACT_ATOMS: atom_id res chain seq x y z
N MET A 1 10.20 -9.66 -9.84
CA MET A 1 10.62 -8.30 -10.26
C MET A 1 12.05 -8.20 -10.79
N ALA A 2 13.01 -9.01 -10.33
CA ALA A 2 14.42 -8.93 -10.77
C ALA A 2 14.65 -8.93 -12.30
N ALA A 3 13.87 -9.70 -13.06
CA ALA A 3 13.95 -9.71 -14.52
C ALA A 3 13.55 -8.37 -15.15
N ALA A 4 12.55 -7.68 -14.60
CA ALA A 4 12.13 -6.37 -15.07
C ALA A 4 13.23 -5.33 -14.82
N ASP A 5 13.79 -5.31 -13.61
CA ASP A 5 14.83 -4.36 -13.23
C ASP A 5 16.12 -4.56 -14.06
N PHE A 6 16.43 -5.80 -14.44
CA PHE A 6 17.51 -6.11 -15.38
C PHE A 6 17.30 -5.45 -16.75
N PHE A 7 16.12 -5.60 -17.35
CA PHE A 7 15.83 -4.99 -18.66
C PHE A 7 15.73 -3.46 -18.60
N ILE A 8 15.21 -2.91 -17.49
CA ILE A 8 15.15 -1.47 -17.25
C ILE A 8 16.56 -0.87 -17.22
N ASN A 9 17.47 -1.49 -16.48
CA ASN A 9 18.86 -1.01 -16.37
C ASN A 9 19.64 -1.19 -17.67
N ARG A 10 19.44 -2.31 -18.38
CA ARG A 10 20.13 -2.60 -19.64
C ARG A 10 19.70 -1.65 -20.77
N ASP A 11 18.40 -1.39 -20.88
CA ASP A 11 17.83 -0.61 -21.98
C ASP A 11 17.67 0.89 -21.61
N GLY A 12 18.08 1.31 -20.39
CA GLY A 12 18.03 2.71 -19.93
C GLY A 12 16.61 3.28 -19.76
N LEU A 13 15.63 2.41 -19.54
CA LEU A 13 14.21 2.74 -19.48
C LEU A 13 13.85 3.35 -18.12
N PHE A 14 12.79 4.14 -18.08
CA PHE A 14 12.21 4.67 -16.84
C PHE A 14 10.75 4.20 -16.73
N ILE A 15 10.54 3.13 -15.96
CA ILE A 15 9.21 2.54 -15.74
C ILE A 15 8.99 2.42 -14.24
N VAL A 16 8.00 3.16 -13.73
CA VAL A 16 7.68 3.23 -12.30
C VAL A 16 6.60 2.21 -11.96
N GLU A 17 5.52 2.16 -12.75
CA GLU A 17 4.37 1.30 -12.48
C GLU A 17 4.67 -0.18 -12.69
N GLU A 18 4.21 -1.01 -11.74
CA GLU A 18 4.44 -2.44 -11.73
C GLU A 18 3.81 -3.15 -12.93
N GLU A 19 2.60 -2.76 -13.33
CA GLU A 19 1.91 -3.34 -14.49
C GLU A 19 2.72 -3.17 -15.78
N HIS A 20 3.33 -1.99 -15.95
CA HIS A 20 4.20 -1.70 -17.08
C HIS A 20 5.50 -2.51 -17.04
N LYS A 21 6.06 -2.78 -15.85
CA LYS A 21 7.21 -3.67 -15.66
C LYS A 21 6.87 -5.11 -16.08
N VAL A 22 5.71 -5.61 -15.66
CA VAL A 22 5.24 -6.96 -16.01
C VAL A 22 5.05 -7.08 -17.52
N ARG A 23 4.41 -6.09 -18.14
CA ARG A 23 4.22 -6.04 -19.60
C ARG A 23 5.54 -6.02 -20.37
N LEU A 24 6.54 -5.27 -19.90
CA LEU A 24 7.88 -5.26 -20.49
C LEU A 24 8.49 -6.66 -20.49
N VAL A 25 8.43 -7.36 -19.35
CA VAL A 25 9.00 -8.70 -19.20
C VAL A 25 8.30 -9.72 -20.09
N ILE A 26 6.97 -9.68 -20.16
CA ILE A 26 6.17 -10.57 -21.04
C ILE A 26 6.61 -10.42 -22.49
N SER A 27 6.77 -9.17 -22.95
CA SER A 27 7.21 -8.87 -24.32
C SER A 27 8.66 -9.27 -24.56
N LYS A 28 9.58 -9.00 -23.63
CA LYS A 28 11.02 -9.27 -23.79
C LYS A 28 11.37 -10.75 -23.70
N LEU A 29 10.65 -11.51 -22.87
CA LEU A 29 10.85 -12.95 -22.70
C LEU A 29 10.00 -13.80 -23.65
N GLY A 30 9.08 -13.19 -24.41
CA GLY A 30 8.21 -13.92 -25.33
C GLY A 30 7.26 -14.88 -24.60
N LEU A 31 6.81 -14.54 -23.39
CA LEU A 31 5.90 -15.39 -22.61
C LEU A 31 4.53 -15.57 -23.29
N ASP A 32 4.23 -14.73 -24.27
CA ASP A 32 3.01 -14.73 -25.08
C ASP A 32 3.12 -15.58 -26.36
N SER A 33 4.27 -16.19 -26.64
CA SER A 33 4.54 -16.86 -27.93
C SER A 33 3.75 -18.15 -28.16
N LEU A 34 3.25 -18.80 -27.11
CA LEU A 34 2.49 -20.06 -27.21
C LEU A 34 1.01 -19.90 -26.85
N ALA A 35 0.71 -19.06 -25.86
CA ALA A 35 -0.64 -18.80 -25.37
C ALA A 35 -0.69 -17.41 -24.72
N PRO A 36 -1.86 -16.75 -24.66
CA PRO A 36 -2.01 -15.45 -24.02
C PRO A 36 -1.56 -15.52 -22.56
N PHE A 37 -0.57 -14.71 -22.20
CA PHE A 37 -0.11 -14.63 -20.82
C PHE A 37 -0.96 -13.62 -20.03
N ASN A 38 -1.96 -14.11 -19.29
CA ASN A 38 -2.73 -13.30 -18.34
C ASN A 38 -2.00 -13.21 -16.98
N PRO A 39 -1.46 -12.04 -16.59
CA PRO A 39 -0.67 -11.92 -15.36
C PRO A 39 -1.47 -12.23 -14.10
N LYS A 40 -2.77 -11.92 -14.08
CA LYS A 40 -3.64 -12.11 -12.90
C LYS A 40 -3.85 -13.59 -12.56
N GLU A 41 -3.77 -14.47 -13.55
CA GLU A 41 -3.97 -15.92 -13.41
C GLU A 41 -2.66 -16.71 -13.35
N ARG A 42 -1.54 -16.08 -13.74
CA ARG A 42 -0.23 -16.75 -13.86
C ARG A 42 0.76 -16.34 -12.77
N ILE A 43 0.55 -15.19 -12.12
CA ILE A 43 1.40 -14.70 -11.03
C ILE A 43 0.77 -15.11 -9.69
N ILE A 44 1.51 -15.89 -8.90
CA ILE A 44 1.01 -16.46 -7.63
C ILE A 44 0.63 -15.37 -6.64
N GLU A 45 1.44 -14.33 -6.51
CA GLU A 45 1.21 -13.20 -5.62
C GLU A 45 -0.08 -12.45 -5.96
N TYR A 46 -0.44 -12.37 -7.25
CA TYR A 46 -1.69 -11.76 -7.70
C TYR A 46 -2.89 -12.67 -7.48
N MET A 47 -2.72 -13.98 -7.65
CA MET A 47 -3.78 -14.97 -7.37
C MET A 47 -4.12 -15.05 -5.89
N VAL A 48 -3.12 -14.92 -5.01
CA VAL A 48 -3.33 -14.98 -3.56
C VAL A 48 -4.03 -13.71 -3.05
N GLY A 49 -3.91 -12.60 -3.76
CA GLY A 49 -4.40 -11.30 -3.32
C GLY A 49 -3.58 -10.80 -2.12
N GLY A 50 -2.91 -9.66 -2.25
CA GLY A 50 -2.28 -9.03 -1.10
C GLY A 50 -3.30 -8.84 0.02
N GLY A 51 -2.95 -9.27 1.24
CA GLY A 51 -3.88 -9.40 2.37
C GLY A 51 -4.85 -8.24 2.52
N ASP A 52 -6.10 -8.58 2.83
CA ASP A 52 -7.23 -7.66 2.93
C ASP A 52 -6.81 -6.33 3.57
N SER A 53 -6.83 -5.28 2.76
CA SER A 53 -6.61 -3.88 3.16
C SER A 53 -7.99 -3.23 3.24
N PRO A 54 -8.75 -3.47 4.33
CA PRO A 54 -10.17 -3.19 4.38
C PRO A 54 -10.47 -1.70 4.34
N LEU A 55 -9.58 -0.82 4.81
CA LEU A 55 -9.82 0.62 4.80
C LEU A 55 -9.39 1.27 3.48
N VAL A 56 -8.25 0.86 2.91
CA VAL A 56 -7.74 1.44 1.66
C VAL A 56 -8.60 1.06 0.46
N SER A 57 -9.27 -0.10 0.49
CA SER A 57 -10.19 -0.54 -0.56
C SER A 57 -11.56 0.17 -0.53
N LEU A 58 -11.87 0.94 0.52
CA LEU A 58 -13.13 1.68 0.60
C LEU A 58 -13.15 2.84 -0.39
N SER A 59 -14.34 3.18 -0.86
CA SER A 59 -14.53 4.47 -1.53
C SER A 59 -14.19 5.61 -0.57
N LEU A 60 -13.65 6.72 -1.10
CA LEU A 60 -13.37 7.93 -0.30
C LEU A 60 -14.58 8.38 0.53
N ARG A 61 -15.79 8.23 -0.03
CA ARG A 61 -17.04 8.52 0.68
C ARG A 61 -17.22 7.64 1.92
N ASN A 62 -17.03 6.33 1.76
CA ASN A 62 -17.18 5.38 2.85
C ASN A 62 -16.07 5.54 3.89
N PHE A 63 -14.85 5.85 3.47
CA PHE A 63 -13.73 6.17 4.36
C PHE A 63 -14.07 7.36 5.26
N VAL A 64 -14.53 8.48 4.67
CA VAL A 64 -14.91 9.68 5.43
C VAL A 64 -16.10 9.40 6.37
N GLN A 65 -17.10 8.64 5.91
CA GLN A 65 -18.22 8.23 6.77
C GLN A 65 -17.77 7.34 7.94
N SER A 66 -16.81 6.43 7.71
CA SER A 66 -16.25 5.57 8.75
C SER A 66 -15.49 6.39 9.80
N VAL A 67 -14.69 7.37 9.38
CA VAL A 67 -13.99 8.31 10.29
C VAL A 67 -14.98 9.16 11.11
N ALA A 68 -16.11 9.54 10.53
CA ALA A 68 -17.16 10.30 11.23
C ALA A 68 -18.09 9.44 12.10
N SER A 69 -17.96 8.11 12.05
CA SER A 69 -18.84 7.21 12.76
C SER A 69 -18.45 7.05 14.24
N ARG A 70 -19.36 6.51 15.06
CA ARG A 70 -19.12 6.27 16.49
C ARG A 70 -18.31 4.98 16.72
N THR A 71 -17.23 4.79 15.98
CA THR A 71 -16.31 3.67 16.14
C THR A 71 -14.94 4.15 16.65
N PRO A 72 -14.22 3.35 17.46
CA PRO A 72 -12.90 3.73 17.98
C PRO A 72 -11.81 3.81 16.91
N ALA A 73 -11.98 3.08 15.81
CA ALA A 73 -11.13 3.08 14.62
C ALA A 73 -12.03 3.19 13.39
N PRO A 74 -11.61 3.89 12.32
CA PRO A 74 -10.31 4.53 12.06
C PRO A 74 -10.07 5.82 12.87
N GLY A 75 -8.84 5.99 13.36
CA GLY A 75 -8.45 7.10 14.23
C GLY A 75 -7.72 8.24 13.51
N GLY A 76 -7.27 9.24 14.28
CA GLY A 76 -6.50 10.37 13.74
C GLY A 76 -5.19 9.96 13.05
N GLY A 77 -4.51 8.92 13.55
CA GLY A 77 -3.29 8.38 12.93
C GLY A 77 -3.53 7.87 11.52
N SER A 78 -4.59 7.07 11.34
CA SER A 78 -5.05 6.56 10.05
C SER A 78 -5.34 7.70 9.06
N VAL A 79 -5.98 8.79 9.51
CA VAL A 79 -6.27 9.97 8.69
C VAL A 79 -5.00 10.74 8.32
N SER A 80 -4.07 10.93 9.26
CA SER A 80 -2.79 11.59 9.00
C SER A 80 -1.96 10.81 7.96
N ALA A 81 -1.94 9.49 8.04
CA ALA A 81 -1.28 8.63 7.05
C ALA A 81 -1.92 8.78 5.65
N ALA A 82 -3.26 8.83 5.58
CA ALA A 82 -3.97 9.06 4.31
C ALA A 82 -3.65 10.44 3.71
N ILE A 83 -3.58 11.50 4.52
CA ILE A 83 -3.20 12.85 4.06
C ILE A 83 -1.76 12.87 3.55
N ALA A 84 -0.83 12.22 4.27
CA ALA A 84 0.56 12.10 3.85
C ALA A 84 0.67 11.34 2.52
N ALA A 85 -0.09 10.25 2.35
CA ALA A 85 -0.12 9.48 1.10
C ALA A 85 -0.61 10.35 -0.08
N MET A 86 -1.67 11.15 0.12
CA MET A 86 -2.15 12.10 -0.89
C MET A 86 -1.09 13.14 -1.24
N GLY A 87 -0.36 13.67 -0.25
CA GLY A 87 0.74 14.61 -0.49
C GLY A 87 1.88 14.01 -1.32
N ALA A 88 2.31 12.79 -0.99
CA ALA A 88 3.31 12.05 -1.76
C ALA A 88 2.83 11.74 -3.18
N ALA A 89 1.56 11.37 -3.35
CA ALA A 89 0.96 11.12 -4.67
C ALA A 89 0.93 12.39 -5.54
N LEU A 90 0.60 13.56 -4.96
CA LEU A 90 0.63 14.84 -5.68
C LEU A 90 2.06 15.21 -6.08
N ALA A 91 3.05 15.02 -5.20
CA ALA A 91 4.46 15.24 -5.54
C ALA A 91 4.92 14.34 -6.69
N CYS A 92 4.53 13.06 -6.66
CA CYS A 92 4.79 12.10 -7.74
C CYS A 92 4.13 12.54 -9.05
N MET A 93 2.87 13.00 -9.02
CA MET A 93 2.15 13.50 -10.19
C MET A 93 2.86 14.69 -10.83
N VAL A 94 3.28 15.67 -10.04
CA VAL A 94 4.01 16.85 -10.54
C VAL A 94 5.35 16.44 -11.16
N GLY A 95 6.07 15.49 -10.55
CA GLY A 95 7.28 14.91 -11.12
C GLY A 95 7.02 14.25 -12.48
N GLN A 96 5.97 13.43 -12.59
CA GLN A 96 5.58 12.78 -13.84
C GLN A 96 5.14 13.77 -14.92
N MET A 97 4.44 14.86 -14.56
CA MET A 97 4.04 15.91 -15.51
C MET A 97 5.20 16.77 -16.02
N SER A 98 6.32 16.76 -15.28
CA SER A 98 7.53 17.50 -15.61
C SER A 98 8.48 16.64 -16.46
N TYR A 99 8.52 15.33 -16.18
CA TYR A 99 9.27 14.35 -16.94
C TYR A 99 8.78 14.23 -18.40
N GLY A 100 9.71 14.18 -19.35
CA GLY A 100 9.41 13.91 -20.77
C GLY A 100 8.92 15.13 -21.57
N LYS A 101 8.95 16.33 -20.99
CA LYS A 101 8.73 17.58 -21.74
C LYS A 101 10.06 18.16 -22.20
N ARG A 102 10.16 18.54 -23.49
CA ARG A 102 11.39 19.15 -24.07
C ARG A 102 11.88 20.39 -23.30
N GLN A 103 10.97 21.15 -22.71
CA GLN A 103 11.31 22.34 -21.90
C GLN A 103 12.01 22.00 -20.57
N PHE A 104 11.95 20.76 -20.09
CA PHE A 104 12.52 20.31 -18.81
C PHE A 104 13.54 19.18 -18.98
N GLU A 105 14.08 18.99 -20.18
CA GLU A 105 15.03 17.91 -20.50
C GLU A 105 16.29 17.95 -19.62
N SER A 106 16.73 19.15 -19.21
CA SER A 106 17.84 19.33 -18.26
C SER A 106 17.53 18.80 -16.84
N LEU A 107 16.26 18.70 -16.47
CA LEU A 107 15.79 18.24 -15.17
C LEU A 107 15.38 16.76 -15.18
N ASP A 108 15.34 16.10 -16.33
CA ASP A 108 14.88 14.71 -16.46
C ASP A 108 15.69 13.75 -15.57
N GLY A 109 17.01 13.94 -15.47
CA GLY A 109 17.86 13.13 -14.59
C GLY A 109 17.46 13.23 -13.12
N VAL A 110 17.12 14.43 -12.66
CA VAL A 110 16.66 14.69 -11.28
C VAL A 110 15.28 14.10 -11.07
N MET A 111 14.37 14.27 -12.02
CA MET A 111 13.00 13.74 -11.93
C MET A 111 12.99 12.21 -11.87
N ARG A 112 13.86 11.53 -12.64
CA ARG A 112 14.02 10.07 -12.59
C ARG A 112 14.44 9.56 -11.21
N GLN A 113 15.16 10.36 -10.42
CA GLN A 113 15.57 10.00 -9.06
C GLN A 113 14.48 10.32 -8.02
N LEU A 114 13.71 11.38 -8.21
CA LEU A 114 12.70 11.85 -7.25
C LEU A 114 11.36 11.14 -7.36
N ILE A 115 10.93 10.75 -8.56
CA ILE A 115 9.61 10.11 -8.76
C ILE A 115 9.50 8.75 -8.02
N PRO A 116 10.48 7.82 -8.11
CA PRO A 116 10.38 6.52 -7.45
C PRO A 116 10.21 6.56 -5.92
N PRO A 117 10.96 7.38 -5.15
CA PRO A 117 10.76 7.44 -3.70
C PRO A 117 9.40 8.03 -3.32
N PHE A 118 8.87 9.03 -4.05
CA PHE A 118 7.52 9.52 -3.79
C PHE A 118 6.44 8.50 -4.11
N HIS A 119 6.59 7.76 -5.20
CA HIS A 119 5.64 6.71 -5.57
C HIS A 119 5.62 5.57 -4.55
N SER A 120 6.79 5.09 -4.13
CA SER A 120 6.91 4.04 -3.10
C SER A 120 6.43 4.52 -1.74
N ALA A 121 6.77 5.75 -1.33
CA ALA A 121 6.28 6.34 -0.08
C ALA A 121 4.74 6.46 -0.07
N ALA A 122 4.12 6.85 -1.18
CA ALA A 122 2.66 6.91 -1.27
C ALA A 122 2.02 5.53 -1.05
N ALA A 123 2.56 4.47 -1.68
CA ALA A 123 2.09 3.11 -1.48
C ALA A 123 2.31 2.62 -0.05
N GLU A 124 3.47 2.89 0.54
CA GLU A 124 3.78 2.52 1.92
C GLU A 124 2.84 3.22 2.91
N LEU A 125 2.63 4.53 2.75
CA LEU A 125 1.73 5.31 3.61
C LEU A 125 0.28 4.81 3.53
N LEU A 126 -0.18 4.36 2.36
CA LEU A 126 -1.48 3.70 2.26
C LEU A 126 -1.54 2.43 3.12
N THR A 127 -0.52 1.56 3.07
CA THR A 127 -0.49 0.38 3.93
C THR A 127 -0.42 0.74 5.42
N MET A 128 0.18 1.89 5.77
CA MET A 128 0.22 2.36 7.16
C MET A 128 -1.17 2.72 7.71
N VAL A 129 -2.12 3.13 6.86
CA VAL A 129 -3.52 3.41 7.26
C VAL A 129 -4.15 2.16 7.89
N ASP A 130 -4.08 1.02 7.19
CA ASP A 130 -4.62 -0.24 7.69
C ASP A 130 -3.84 -0.77 8.89
N ARG A 131 -2.51 -0.56 8.91
CA ARG A 131 -1.66 -0.96 10.06
C ARG A 131 -2.00 -0.19 11.33
N ASP A 132 -2.28 1.10 11.24
CA ASP A 132 -2.70 1.93 12.38
C ASP A 132 -4.04 1.43 12.97
N ALA A 133 -5.03 1.22 12.11
CA ALA A 133 -6.33 0.71 12.52
C ALA A 133 -6.25 -0.71 13.14
N SER A 134 -5.43 -1.58 12.56
CA SER A 134 -5.19 -2.94 13.06
C SER A 134 -4.47 -2.93 14.41
N ALA A 135 -3.44 -2.10 14.56
CA ALA A 135 -2.70 -1.93 15.81
C ALA A 135 -3.61 -1.42 16.94
N PHE A 136 -4.46 -0.43 16.64
CA PHE A 136 -5.42 0.09 17.62
C PHE A 136 -6.45 -0.97 18.02
N SER A 137 -6.98 -1.72 17.06
CA SER A 137 -7.92 -2.81 17.32
C SER A 137 -7.30 -3.90 18.20
N SER A 138 -6.05 -4.28 17.94
CA SER A 138 -5.29 -5.24 18.76
C SER A 138 -5.08 -4.73 20.19
N TYR A 139 -4.70 -3.46 20.36
CA TYR A 139 -4.54 -2.84 21.67
C TYR A 139 -5.86 -2.85 22.47
N MET A 140 -6.97 -2.50 21.83
CA MET A 140 -8.29 -2.48 22.47
C MET A 140 -8.73 -3.88 22.91
N VAL A 141 -8.57 -4.90 22.06
CA VAL A 141 -8.87 -6.30 22.43
C VAL A 141 -8.00 -6.75 23.61
N ARG A 142 -6.70 -6.47 23.57
CA ARG A 142 -5.78 -6.87 24.64
C ARG A 142 -6.10 -6.21 25.97
N ASN A 143 -6.50 -4.93 25.95
CA ASN A 143 -6.91 -4.19 27.14
C ASN A 143 -8.19 -4.79 27.75
N ILE A 144 -9.20 -5.08 26.91
CA ILE A 144 -10.46 -5.71 27.34
C ILE A 144 -10.22 -7.10 27.96
N VAL A 145 -9.38 -7.93 27.33
CA VAL A 145 -9.07 -9.28 27.84
C VAL A 145 -8.29 -9.21 29.16
N THR A 146 -7.37 -8.25 29.30
CA THR A 146 -6.60 -8.06 30.54
C THR A 146 -7.49 -7.63 31.69
N LEU A 147 -8.39 -6.66 31.47
CA LEU A 147 -9.39 -6.24 32.45
C LEU A 147 -10.35 -7.37 32.81
N ARG A 148 -10.78 -8.17 31.82
CA ARG A 148 -11.70 -9.29 32.05
C ARG A 148 -11.05 -10.45 32.79
N CYS A 149 -9.78 -10.76 32.52
CA CYS A 149 -9.00 -11.73 33.30
C CYS A 149 -8.78 -11.24 34.74
N PHE A 150 -8.43 -9.96 34.92
CA PHE A 150 -8.27 -9.38 36.26
C PHE A 150 -9.58 -9.38 37.05
N TYR A 151 -10.72 -9.13 36.38
CA TYR A 151 -12.04 -9.22 37.02
C TYR A 151 -12.42 -10.67 37.36
N TYR A 152 -12.07 -11.65 36.53
CA TYR A 152 -12.34 -13.06 36.82
C TYR A 152 -11.47 -13.60 37.95
N THR A 153 -10.18 -13.25 38.02
CA THR A 153 -9.28 -13.71 39.10
C THR A 153 -9.61 -13.10 40.45
N ASN A 154 -10.18 -11.89 40.49
CA ASN A 154 -10.59 -11.23 41.74
C ASN A 154 -12.02 -11.57 42.17
N ASN A 155 -12.81 -12.22 41.33
CA ASN A 155 -14.23 -12.49 41.59
C ASN A 155 -14.61 -13.97 41.50
N THR A 156 -13.63 -14.88 41.38
CA THR A 156 -13.85 -16.31 41.67
C THR A 156 -13.97 -16.48 43.19
N PRO A 157 -15.14 -16.90 43.73
CA PRO A 157 -15.23 -17.25 45.14
C PRO A 157 -14.27 -18.41 45.40
N SER A 158 -13.48 -18.28 46.45
CA SER A 158 -12.70 -19.36 47.04
C SER A 158 -13.62 -20.55 47.33
N ALA A 159 -13.70 -21.51 46.40
CA ALA A 159 -14.25 -22.84 46.65
C ALA A 159 -13.23 -23.61 47.49
N ALA A 160 -13.10 -23.23 48.76
CA ALA A 160 -12.32 -23.93 49.76
C ALA A 160 -12.91 -23.65 51.15
N THR A 161 -14.05 -24.28 51.42
CA THR A 161 -14.36 -24.96 52.70
C THR A 161 -15.50 -25.93 52.48
#